data_AF-A0A0L7LNR3-F1
#
_entry.id   AF-A0A0L7LNR3-F1
#
_cell.length_a   1.000
_cell.length_b   1.000
_cell.length_c   1.000
_cell.angle_alpha   90.00
_cell.angle_beta   90.00
_cell.angle_gamma   90.00
#
_symmetry.space_group_name_H-M   'P 1'
#
loop_
_entity.id
_entity.type
_entity.pdbx_description
1 polymer ?
#
loop_
_entity_poly.entity_id
_entity_poly.type
_entity_poly.pdbx_seq_one_letter_code
_entity_poly.pdbx_strand_id
1 'polypeptide(L)'
;MVATKVNEDLQREREKCGFSVEELTHFLDGGTHFTESRRNMACGIQPFMVQIRDEETHMPLPGIKVGEIGAKLGFNTVNNGFLGFDKHRIPRDRMLMKNSQVLKGGDRQ
;
A
#
# COMPACT_ATOMS: atom_id res chain seq x y z
N MET A 1 9.87 -8.90 18.26
CA MET A 1 9.19 -8.92 16.95
C MET A 1 7.74 -9.30 17.24
N VAL A 2 6.75 -8.48 16.87
CA VAL A 2 5.35 -8.90 17.01
C VAL A 2 5.03 -9.68 15.75
N ALA A 3 4.85 -10.98 15.87
CA ALA A 3 4.39 -11.82 14.77
C ALA A 3 3.02 -11.30 14.35
N THR A 4 2.96 -10.61 13.22
CA THR A 4 1.68 -10.17 12.64
C THR A 4 0.95 -11.46 12.27
N LYS A 5 -0.12 -11.79 13.00
CA LYS A 5 -0.95 -12.96 12.73
C LYS A 5 -1.62 -12.75 11.37
N VAL A 6 -0.99 -13.25 10.32
CA VAL A 6 -1.56 -13.26 8.97
C VAL A 6 -2.76 -14.20 8.98
N ASN A 7 -3.85 -13.79 8.33
CA ASN A 7 -5.03 -14.63 8.17
C ASN A 7 -4.63 -15.99 7.53
N GLU A 8 -5.16 -17.08 8.07
CA GLU A 8 -4.78 -18.45 7.71
C GLU A 8 -5.09 -18.79 6.25
N ASP A 9 -6.15 -18.22 5.68
CA ASP A 9 -6.49 -18.45 4.26
C ASP A 9 -5.49 -17.74 3.34
N LEU A 10 -5.02 -16.55 3.72
CA LEU A 10 -3.96 -15.87 2.98
C LEU A 10 -2.63 -16.63 3.05
N GLN A 11 -2.34 -17.29 4.17
CA GLN A 11 -1.18 -18.16 4.28
C GLN A 11 -1.35 -19.39 3.38
N ARG A 12 -2.50 -20.07 3.45
CA ARG A 12 -2.82 -21.24 2.64
C ARG A 12 -2.72 -20.97 1.13
N GLU A 13 -3.23 -19.82 0.67
CA GLU A 13 -3.15 -19.44 -0.74
C GLU A 13 -1.72 -19.05 -1.17
N ARG A 14 -0.92 -18.47 -0.26
CA ARG A 14 0.51 -18.21 -0.51
C ARG A 14 1.33 -19.49 -0.54
N GLU A 15 1.00 -20.47 0.29
CA GLU A 15 1.68 -21.77 0.36
C GLU A 15 1.37 -22.67 -0.83
N LYS A 16 0.17 -22.57 -1.42
CA LYS A 16 -0.18 -23.26 -2.68
C LYS A 16 0.56 -22.72 -3.91
N CYS A 17 1.33 -21.65 -3.77
CA CYS A 17 2.05 -21.05 -4.87
C CYS A 17 3.15 -22.02 -5.37
N GLY A 18 2.95 -22.64 -6.53
CA GLY A 18 3.88 -23.62 -7.12
C GLY A 18 5.17 -23.01 -7.70
N PHE A 19 5.43 -21.73 -7.43
CA PHE A 19 6.60 -21.01 -7.92
C PHE A 19 7.22 -20.16 -6.81
N SER A 20 8.53 -19.93 -6.90
CA SER A 20 9.22 -19.01 -5.98
C SER A 20 8.85 -17.57 -6.30
N VAL A 21 8.26 -16.87 -5.32
CA VAL A 21 7.89 -15.45 -5.46
C VAL A 21 9.13 -14.58 -5.70
N GLU A 22 10.26 -14.94 -5.09
CA GLU A 22 11.52 -14.20 -5.26
C GLU A 22 12.09 -14.41 -6.66
N GLU A 23 12.03 -15.64 -7.18
CA GLU A 23 12.47 -15.96 -8.53
C GLU A 23 11.62 -15.26 -9.60
N LEU A 24 10.29 -15.25 -9.43
CA LEU A 24 9.41 -14.50 -10.32
C LEU A 24 9.69 -12.99 -10.26
N THR A 25 10.02 -12.46 -9.08
CA THR A 25 10.37 -11.05 -8.91
C THR A 25 11.66 -10.72 -9.66
N HIS A 26 12.70 -11.55 -9.53
CA HIS A 26 13.94 -11.40 -10.30
C HIS A 26 13.69 -11.48 -11.80
N PHE A 27 12.82 -12.41 -12.24
CA PHE A 27 12.48 -12.54 -13.65
C PHE A 27 11.78 -11.29 -14.20
N LEU A 28 10.77 -10.77 -13.49
CA LEU A 28 10.02 -9.58 -13.89
C LEU A 28 10.89 -8.31 -13.91
N ASP A 29 11.82 -8.18 -12.97
CA ASP A 29 12.73 -7.04 -12.88
C ASP A 29 13.93 -7.17 -13.86
N GLY A 30 14.10 -8.31 -14.55
CA GLY A 30 15.19 -8.53 -15.52
C GLY A 30 16.50 -9.02 -14.91
N GLY A 31 16.49 -9.51 -13.67
CA GLY A 31 17.63 -10.09 -12.97
C GLY A 31 17.75 -9.60 -11.52
N THR A 32 18.50 -10.34 -10.71
CA THR A 32 18.76 -10.03 -9.29
C THR A 32 19.30 -8.61 -9.11
N HIS A 33 20.24 -8.20 -9.97
CA HIS A 33 20.86 -6.89 -9.91
C HIS A 33 19.86 -5.74 -10.12
N PHE A 34 18.91 -5.89 -11.04
CA PHE A 34 17.89 -4.87 -11.30
C PHE A 34 16.82 -4.84 -10.20
N THR A 35 16.47 -6.01 -9.63
CA THR A 35 15.64 -6.07 -8.41
C THR A 35 16.31 -5.34 -7.25
N GLU A 36 17.59 -5.59 -7.00
CA GLU A 36 18.36 -4.90 -5.96
C GLU A 36 18.46 -3.40 -6.22
N SER A 37 18.71 -3.00 -7.47
CA SER A 37 18.77 -1.59 -7.86
C SER A 37 17.42 -0.89 -7.70
N ARG A 38 16.31 -1.55 -8.05
CA ARG A 38 14.94 -1.07 -7.81
C ARG A 38 14.65 -0.96 -6.31
N ARG A 39 15.12 -1.92 -5.50
CA ARG A 39 14.99 -1.89 -4.03
C ARG A 39 15.83 -0.75 -3.42
N ASN A 40 16.99 -0.41 -4.02
CA ASN A 40 17.89 0.64 -3.53
C ASN A 40 17.58 2.06 -4.03
N MET A 41 16.96 2.23 -5.20
CA MET A 41 16.69 3.55 -5.77
C MET A 41 15.37 4.14 -5.22
N ALA A 42 15.49 5.28 -4.52
CA ALA A 42 14.41 6.21 -4.16
C ALA A 42 12.99 5.60 -4.00
N CYS A 43 12.81 4.67 -3.05
CA CYS A 43 11.56 4.10 -2.49
C CYS A 43 10.44 3.60 -3.43
N GLY A 44 10.44 3.97 -4.70
CA GLY A 44 9.28 3.91 -5.57
C GLY A 44 8.01 4.50 -4.97
N ILE A 45 6.89 4.20 -5.62
CA ILE A 45 5.55 4.40 -5.06
C ILE A 45 5.27 3.19 -4.17
N GLN A 46 4.86 3.44 -2.93
CA GLN A 46 4.49 2.39 -1.98
C GLN A 46 3.03 2.53 -1.58
N PRO A 47 2.26 1.44 -1.53
CA PRO A 47 0.87 1.48 -1.13
C PRO A 47 0.71 1.51 0.40
N PHE A 48 -0.20 2.36 0.86
CA PHE A 48 -0.58 2.49 2.27
C PHE A 48 -2.10 2.39 2.40
N MET A 49 -2.57 1.70 3.44
CA MET A 49 -3.98 1.67 3.82
C MET A 49 -4.28 2.83 4.77
N VAL A 50 -4.99 3.83 4.28
CA VAL A 50 -5.29 5.05 5.03
C VAL A 50 -6.79 5.15 5.26
N GLN A 51 -7.20 5.28 6.52
CA GLN A 51 -8.57 5.63 6.85
C GLN A 51 -8.77 7.12 6.53
N ILE A 52 -9.76 7.43 5.69
CA ILE A 52 -10.00 8.81 5.23
C ILE A 52 -11.19 9.49 5.90
N ARG A 53 -12.11 8.70 6.47
CA ARG A 53 -13.33 9.16 7.13
C ARG A 53 -13.55 8.41 8.42
N ASP A 54 -14.20 9.08 9.34
CA ASP A 54 -14.75 8.48 10.55
C ASP A 54 -15.85 7.45 10.20
N GLU A 55 -15.88 6.32 10.91
CA GLU A 55 -16.77 5.20 10.58
C GLU A 55 -18.24 5.47 10.95
N GLU A 56 -18.48 6.29 11.99
CA GLU A 56 -19.83 6.56 12.48
C GLU A 56 -20.43 7.79 11.79
N THR A 57 -19.67 8.89 11.74
CA THR A 57 -20.15 10.18 11.23
C THR A 57 -19.92 10.35 9.72
N HIS A 58 -19.10 9.48 9.10
CA HIS A 58 -18.64 9.62 7.71
C HIS A 58 -17.91 10.94 7.41
N MET A 59 -17.55 11.73 8.42
CA MET A 59 -16.83 12.99 8.24
C MET A 59 -15.35 12.74 7.95
N PRO A 60 -14.68 13.59 7.15
CA PRO A 60 -13.24 13.47 6.92
C PRO A 60 -12.44 13.55 8.23
N LEU A 61 -11.42 12.70 8.38
CA LEU A 61 -10.54 12.75 9.54
C LEU A 61 -9.67 14.02 9.53
N PRO A 62 -9.16 14.48 10.70
CA PRO A 62 -8.29 15.65 10.77
C PRO A 62 -7.08 15.56 9.83
N GLY A 63 -6.83 16.64 9.08
CA GLY A 63 -5.75 16.70 8.08
C GLY A 63 -6.07 16.00 6.76
N ILE A 64 -7.31 15.54 6.55
CA ILE A 64 -7.75 14.94 5.28
C ILE A 64 -8.75 15.86 4.59
N LYS A 65 -8.50 16.14 3.31
CA LYS A 65 -9.39 16.89 2.42
C LYS A 65 -9.93 15.93 1.37
N VAL A 66 -11.25 15.73 1.35
CA VAL A 66 -11.91 14.85 0.38
C VAL A 66 -13.19 15.52 -0.12
N GLY A 67 -13.50 15.34 -1.40
CA GLY A 67 -14.70 15.90 -2.02
C GLY A 67 -14.91 15.36 -3.42
N GLU A 68 -16.02 15.73 -4.05
CA GLU A 68 -16.30 15.38 -5.43
C GLU A 68 -15.58 16.33 -6.40
N ILE A 69 -15.17 15.83 -7.57
CA ILE A 69 -14.60 16.69 -8.63
C ILE A 69 -15.67 17.50 -9.38
N GLY A 70 -16.95 17.15 -9.22
CA GLY A 70 -18.09 17.80 -9.85
C GLY A 70 -18.55 17.13 -11.14
N ALA A 71 -19.25 17.92 -11.97
CA ALA A 71 -19.87 17.47 -13.21
C ALA A 71 -18.83 16.95 -14.20
N LYS A 72 -19.15 15.82 -14.83
CA LYS A 72 -18.29 15.12 -15.79
C LYS A 72 -19.02 15.02 -17.13
N LEU A 73 -18.28 14.91 -18.23
CA LEU A 73 -18.87 14.71 -19.56
C LEU A 73 -19.67 13.38 -19.62
N GLY A 74 -19.27 12.39 -18.82
CA GLY A 74 -19.96 11.11 -18.63
C GLY A 74 -19.65 10.54 -17.25
N PHE A 75 -20.19 9.37 -16.91
CA PHE A 75 -20.05 8.76 -15.58
C PHE A 75 -20.58 9.64 -14.43
N ASN A 76 -21.68 10.35 -14.67
CA ASN A 76 -22.32 11.23 -13.67
C ASN A 76 -22.87 10.49 -12.45
N THR A 77 -23.11 9.18 -12.57
CA THR A 77 -23.52 8.31 -11.45
C THR A 77 -22.34 7.83 -10.60
N VAL A 78 -21.10 8.10 -11.00
CA VAL A 78 -19.88 7.69 -10.28
C VAL A 78 -19.31 8.86 -9.48
N ASN A 79 -19.12 8.63 -8.19
CA ASN A 79 -18.61 9.60 -7.21
C ASN A 79 -17.08 9.75 -7.28
N ASN A 80 -16.57 10.10 -8.46
CA ASN A 80 -15.16 10.43 -8.61
C ASN A 80 -14.82 11.66 -7.76
N GLY A 81 -13.80 11.53 -6.91
CA GLY A 81 -13.42 12.55 -5.95
C GLY A 81 -11.93 12.89 -5.98
N PHE A 82 -11.58 13.92 -5.23
CA PHE A 82 -10.19 14.25 -4.92
C PHE A 82 -9.85 13.87 -3.47
N LEU A 83 -8.56 13.69 -3.21
CA LEU A 83 -8.03 13.39 -1.88
C LEU A 83 -6.74 14.17 -1.65
N GLY A 84 -6.65 14.86 -0.52
CA GLY A 84 -5.47 15.58 -0.08
C GLY A 84 -5.16 15.29 1.38
N PHE A 85 -3.87 15.18 1.69
CA PHE A 85 -3.37 14.97 3.05
C PHE A 85 -2.56 16.18 3.49
N ASP A 86 -2.85 16.71 4.67
CA ASP A 86 -2.06 17.70 5.37
C ASP A 86 -1.46 17.08 6.62
N LYS A 87 -0.23 16.59 6.50
CA LYS A 87 0.56 15.96 7.58
C LYS A 87 -0.22 14.90 8.38
N HIS A 88 -1.18 14.21 7.74
CA HIS A 88 -1.98 13.16 8.36
C HIS A 88 -1.10 11.96 8.71
N ARG A 89 -1.14 11.52 9.97
CA ARG A 89 -0.27 10.45 10.47
C ARG A 89 -1.01 9.11 10.48
N ILE A 90 -0.33 8.09 9.97
CA ILE A 90 -0.78 6.69 10.03
C ILE A 90 0.27 5.83 10.74
N PRO A 91 -0.15 4.74 11.41
CA PRO A 91 0.77 3.75 11.93
C PRO A 91 1.63 3.10 10.82
N ARG A 92 2.86 2.68 11.17
CA ARG A 92 3.81 2.05 10.23
C ARG A 92 3.26 0.81 9.55
N ASP A 93 2.51 0.00 10.29
CA ASP A 93 1.92 -1.26 9.83
C ASP A 93 0.80 -1.09 8.78
N ARG A 94 0.43 0.16 8.45
CA ARG A 94 -0.48 0.48 7.36
C ARG A 94 0.18 0.48 5.98
N MET A 95 1.51 0.40 5.88
CA MET A 95 2.20 0.13 4.61
C MET A 95 2.03 -1.34 4.22
N LEU A 96 1.73 -1.65 2.95
CA LEU A 96 1.62 -3.04 2.49
C LEU A 96 3.00 -3.65 2.23
N MET A 97 3.60 -4.22 3.27
CA MET A 97 5.02 -4.61 3.30
C MET A 97 5.34 -6.00 2.69
N LYS A 98 4.61 -6.48 1.68
CA LYS A 98 4.89 -7.82 1.10
C LYS A 98 6.22 -7.85 0.32
N ASN A 99 6.47 -6.81 -0.48
CA ASN A 99 7.58 -6.77 -1.44
C ASN A 99 8.66 -5.73 -1.07
N SER A 100 8.35 -4.82 -0.14
CA SER A 100 9.25 -3.79 0.38
C SER A 100 8.82 -3.44 1.80
N GLN A 101 9.75 -3.37 2.73
CA GLN A 101 9.44 -3.11 4.13
C GLN A 101 10.19 -1.90 4.65
N VAL A 102 9.57 -1.21 5.60
CA VAL A 102 10.23 -0.21 6.44
C VAL A 102 10.26 -0.77 7.86
N LEU A 103 11.46 -1.02 8.37
CA LEU A 103 11.73 -1.49 9.72
C LEU A 103 11.47 -0.38 10.74
N LYS A 104 11.35 -0.75 12.02
CA LYS A 104 11.09 0.22 13.10
C LYS A 104 12.19 1.28 13.23
N GLY A 105 13.43 0.94 12.87
CA GLY A 105 14.56 1.88 12.87
C GLY A 105 14.56 2.86 11.70
N GLY A 106 13.65 2.71 10.73
CA GLY A 106 13.62 3.47 9.49
C GLY A 106 14.39 2.80 8.34
N ASP A 107 15.18 1.77 8.64
CA ASP A 107 15.88 0.95 7.66
C ASP A 107 14.90 0.16 6.78
N ARG A 108 15.34 -0.20 5.57
CA ARG A 108 14.51 -0.95 4.61
C ARG A 108 14.89 -2.42 4.55
N GLN A 109 13.94 -3.25 4.15
CA GLN A 109 14.14 -4.67 3.85
C GLN A 109 13.40 -5.06 2.57
#